data_AF-A0A379WVP5-F1
#
_entry.id   AF-A0A379WVP5-F1
#
_cell.length_a   1.000
_cell.length_b   1.000
_cell.length_c   1.000
_cell.angle_alpha   90.00
_cell.angle_beta   90.00
_cell.angle_gamma   90.00
#
_symmetry.space_group_name_H-M   'P 1'
#
loop_
_entity.id
_entity.type
_entity.pdbx_description
1 polymer ?
#
loop_
_entity_poly.entity_id
_entity_poly.type
_entity_poly.pdbx_seq_one_letter_code
_entity_poly.pdbx_strand_id
1 'polypeptide(L)'
;MAAKSTTTASMQINLNSTDPAPSKTPFSVSDADSYNKKGTVTVYDSQGNAHDMNVYFVKSSTKDNEWAVYTHDSSDPAATAPAAPSTTLVFNPTEH
;
A
#
# COMPACT_ATOMS: atom_id res chain seq x y z
N MET A 1 -17.29 26.18 8.31
CA MET A 1 -16.42 25.86 7.16
C MET A 1 -16.93 24.57 6.54
N ALA A 2 -17.04 24.49 5.22
CA ALA A 2 -17.38 23.22 4.55
C ALA A 2 -16.17 22.29 4.57
N ALA A 3 -16.39 20.98 4.66
CA ALA A 3 -15.33 19.99 4.53
C ALA A 3 -14.71 20.05 3.12
N LYS A 4 -13.44 19.64 2.99
CA LYS A 4 -12.73 19.62 1.71
C LYS A 4 -12.21 18.21 1.47
N SER A 5 -12.70 17.59 0.40
CA SER A 5 -12.25 16.27 -0.03
C SER A 5 -10.75 16.29 -0.38
N THR A 6 -10.06 15.22 -0.02
CA THR A 6 -8.63 15.06 -0.25
C THR A 6 -8.36 14.79 -1.72
N THR A 7 -7.58 15.66 -2.37
CA THR A 7 -7.21 15.53 -3.79
C THR A 7 -5.78 15.02 -4.00
N THR A 8 -4.91 15.21 -3.00
CA THR A 8 -3.50 14.84 -3.07
C THR A 8 -3.02 14.33 -1.72
N ALA A 9 -2.28 13.23 -1.72
CA ALA A 9 -1.57 12.67 -0.58
C ALA A 9 -0.15 12.29 -1.02
N SER A 10 0.81 12.40 -0.10
CA SER A 10 2.20 11.99 -0.33
C SER A 10 2.63 11.02 0.75
N MET A 11 3.34 9.97 0.34
CA MET A 11 3.97 9.00 1.23
C MET A 11 5.41 8.80 0.76
N GLN A 12 6.35 9.02 1.68
CA GLN A 12 7.75 8.68 1.47
C GLN A 12 8.07 7.44 2.31
N ILE A 13 8.74 6.45 1.70
CA ILE A 13 9.10 5.21 2.36
C ILE A 13 10.50 4.77 1.90
N ASN A 14 11.26 4.19 2.83
CA ASN A 14 12.50 3.49 2.53
C ASN A 14 12.22 1.98 2.62
N LEU A 15 12.43 1.27 1.51
CA LEU A 15 12.24 -0.17 1.42
C LEU A 15 13.61 -0.86 1.42
N ASN A 16 13.77 -1.88 2.27
CA ASN A 16 15.04 -2.60 2.38
C ASN A 16 15.15 -3.59 1.22
N SER A 17 16.16 -3.42 0.36
CA SER A 17 16.40 -4.29 -0.80
C SER A 17 16.70 -5.74 -0.41
N THR A 18 17.17 -6.00 0.80
CA THR A 18 17.50 -7.35 1.30
C THR A 18 16.31 -8.09 1.92
N ASP A 19 15.14 -7.44 2.06
CA ASP A 19 13.95 -8.11 2.59
C ASP A 19 13.57 -9.28 1.66
N PRO A 20 13.21 -10.46 2.22
CA PRO A 20 12.72 -11.56 1.40
C PRO A 20 11.33 -11.23 0.83
N ALA A 21 10.97 -11.84 -0.30
CA ALA A 21 9.58 -11.81 -0.74
C ALA A 21 8.67 -12.48 0.32
N PRO A 22 7.40 -12.05 0.47
CA PRO A 22 6.50 -12.64 1.46
C PRO A 22 6.31 -14.14 1.24
N SER A 23 6.16 -14.89 2.34
CA SER A 23 6.06 -16.35 2.29
C SER A 23 4.66 -16.82 1.87
N LYS A 24 3.64 -15.96 2.01
CA LYS A 24 2.26 -16.24 1.63
C LYS A 24 1.88 -15.50 0.36
N THR A 25 1.31 -16.25 -0.57
CA THR A 25 0.70 -15.73 -1.79
C THR A 25 -0.67 -16.40 -2.01
N PRO A 26 -1.69 -15.69 -2.51
CA PRO A 26 -1.68 -14.28 -2.94
C PRO A 26 -1.64 -13.28 -1.76
N PHE A 27 -1.50 -11.99 -2.07
CA PHE A 27 -1.63 -10.89 -1.11
C PHE A 27 -2.97 -10.94 -0.36
N SER A 28 -2.96 -10.67 0.95
CA SER A 28 -4.15 -10.50 1.77
C SER A 28 -3.94 -9.42 2.84
N VAL A 29 -4.89 -8.48 2.96
CA VAL A 29 -4.86 -7.44 4.00
C VAL A 29 -4.96 -8.00 5.43
N SER A 30 -5.51 -9.22 5.58
CA SER A 30 -5.69 -9.90 6.86
C SER A 30 -4.52 -10.81 7.24
N ASP A 31 -3.58 -11.06 6.32
CA ASP A 31 -2.43 -11.94 6.54
C ASP A 31 -1.13 -11.13 6.52
N ALA A 32 -0.52 -10.94 7.70
CA ALA A 32 0.72 -10.20 7.85
C ALA A 32 1.92 -10.86 7.15
N ASP A 33 1.84 -12.17 6.87
CA ASP A 33 2.91 -12.91 6.17
C ASP A 33 2.80 -12.79 4.63
N SER A 34 1.80 -12.05 4.13
CA SER A 34 1.55 -11.82 2.70
C SER A 34 2.08 -10.47 2.17
N TYR A 35 2.65 -9.63 3.04
CA TYR A 35 3.24 -8.33 2.67
C TYR A 35 4.48 -8.00 3.51
N ASN A 36 5.33 -7.09 3.03
CA ASN A 36 6.58 -6.71 3.69
C ASN A 36 6.43 -5.49 4.60
N LYS A 37 5.68 -4.48 4.15
CA LYS A 37 5.47 -3.24 4.89
C LYS A 37 4.03 -2.76 4.72
N LYS A 38 3.53 -2.10 5.76
CA LYS A 38 2.23 -1.43 5.79
C LYS A 38 2.43 0.02 6.25
N GLY A 39 1.93 0.96 5.47
CA GLY A 39 1.74 2.36 5.83
C GLY A 39 0.26 2.69 5.94
N THR A 40 -0.07 3.80 6.58
CA THR A 40 -1.45 4.31 6.66
C THR A 40 -1.45 5.81 6.41
N VAL A 41 -2.44 6.29 5.65
CA VAL A 41 -2.74 7.71 5.46
C VAL A 41 -4.22 7.91 5.70
N THR A 42 -4.57 8.79 6.63
CA THR A 42 -5.96 9.22 6.83
C THR A 42 -6.29 10.31 5.80
N VAL A 43 -7.32 10.07 4.98
CA VAL A 43 -7.86 11.03 4.02
C VAL A 43 -9.30 11.40 4.41
N TYR A 44 -9.80 12.50 3.85
CA TYR A 44 -11.15 12.99 4.12
C TYR A 44 -11.98 13.07 2.84
N ASP A 45 -13.26 12.68 2.93
CA ASP A 45 -14.24 12.82 1.86
C ASP A 45 -14.85 14.25 1.80
N SER A 46 -15.84 14.46 0.92
CA SER A 46 -16.51 15.75 0.76
C SER A 46 -17.44 16.14 1.92
N GLN A 47 -17.84 15.17 2.75
CA GLN A 47 -18.67 15.38 3.94
C GLN A 47 -17.83 15.59 5.20
N GLY A 48 -16.52 15.30 5.14
CA GLY A 48 -15.58 15.40 6.25
C GLY A 48 -15.39 14.09 7.01
N ASN A 49 -15.88 12.96 6.49
CA ASN A 49 -15.63 11.66 7.07
C ASN A 49 -14.16 11.26 6.83
N ALA A 50 -13.54 10.67 7.85
CA ALA A 50 -12.18 10.15 7.77
C ALA A 50 -12.17 8.74 7.18
N HIS A 51 -11.21 8.49 6.28
CA HIS A 51 -10.93 7.19 5.68
C HIS A 51 -9.46 6.84 5.92
N ASP A 52 -9.21 5.71 6.56
CA ASP A 52 -7.87 5.20 6.83
C ASP A 52 -7.41 4.32 5.67
N MET A 53 -6.71 4.94 4.73
CA MET A 53 -6.11 4.27 3.59
C MET A 53 -4.85 3.53 4.02
N ASN A 54 -4.94 2.21 4.14
CA ASN A 54 -3.76 1.37 4.29
C ASN A 54 -3.08 1.17 2.94
N VAL A 55 -1.76 1.29 2.94
CA VAL A 55 -0.89 1.07 1.78
C VAL A 55 0.06 -0.07 2.11
N TYR A 56 0.02 -1.15 1.34
CA TYR A 56 0.82 -2.36 1.55
C TYR A 56 1.87 -2.47 0.46
N PHE A 57 3.10 -2.76 0.85
CA PHE A 57 4.23 -2.96 -0.04
C PHE A 57 4.62 -4.43 -0.02
N VAL A 58 4.63 -5.04 -1.19
CA VAL A 58 4.89 -6.47 -1.40
C VAL A 58 6.05 -6.58 -2.39
N LYS A 59 7.19 -7.08 -1.93
CA LYS A 59 8.34 -7.31 -2.79
C LYS A 59 8.03 -8.45 -3.76
N SER A 60 8.34 -8.25 -5.03
CA SER A 60 8.17 -9.29 -6.05
C SER A 60 9.05 -10.51 -5.74
N SER A 61 8.49 -11.71 -5.91
CA SER A 61 9.23 -12.97 -5.81
C SER A 61 9.92 -13.38 -7.12
N THR A 62 9.59 -12.71 -8.23
CA THR A 62 10.08 -13.07 -9.57
C THR A 62 10.99 -12.02 -10.19
N LYS A 63 11.03 -10.82 -9.62
CA LYS A 63 11.81 -9.70 -10.14
C LYS A 63 12.44 -8.91 -9.02
N ASP A 64 13.74 -8.65 -9.15
CA ASP A 64 14.46 -7.81 -8.22
C ASP A 64 14.05 -6.34 -8.35
N ASN A 65 14.16 -5.58 -7.26
CA ASN A 65 13.90 -4.14 -7.20
C ASN A 65 12.48 -3.71 -7.60
N GLU A 66 11.53 -4.66 -7.72
CA GLU A 66 10.12 -4.38 -7.95
C GLU A 66 9.29 -4.63 -6.68
N TRP A 67 8.44 -3.66 -6.36
CA TRP A 67 7.53 -3.70 -5.22
C TRP A 67 6.11 -3.40 -5.68
N ALA A 68 5.22 -4.37 -5.53
CA ALA A 68 3.80 -4.20 -5.76
C ALA A 68 3.19 -3.41 -4.60
N VAL A 69 2.35 -2.42 -4.92
CA VAL A 69 1.67 -1.57 -3.95
C VAL A 69 0.17 -1.85 -4.02
N TYR A 70 -0.41 -2.23 -2.89
CA TYR A 70 -1.85 -2.44 -2.74
C TYR A 70 -2.41 -1.37 -1.81
N THR A 71 -3.60 -0.86 -2.12
CA THR A 71 -4.32 0.06 -1.24
C THR A 71 -5.63 -0.55 -0.78
N HIS A 72 -6.02 -0.24 0.45
CA HIS A 72 -7.29 -0.68 1.02
C HIS A 72 -7.79 0.36 2.02
N ASP A 73 -9.06 0.72 1.89
CA ASP A 73 -9.75 1.57 2.86
C ASP A 73 -10.21 0.71 4.04
N SER A 74 -9.58 0.89 5.19
CA SER A 74 -9.89 0.13 6.40
C SER A 74 -11.07 0.69 7.21
N SER A 75 -11.57 1.87 6.83
CA SER A 75 -12.72 2.51 7.48
C SER A 75 -14.05 2.05 6.89
N ASP A 76 -14.04 1.43 5.71
CA ASP A 76 -15.24 0.89 5.07
C ASP A 76 -15.37 -0.63 5.31
N PRO A 77 -16.36 -1.09 6.11
CA PRO A 77 -16.57 -2.52 6.39
C PRO A 77 -17.06 -3.31 5.17
N ALA A 78 -17.52 -2.63 4.11
CA ALA A 78 -17.91 -3.24 2.85
C ALA A 78 -16.78 -3.22 1.80
N ALA A 79 -15.60 -2.67 2.14
CA ALA A 79 -14.47 -2.63 1.24
C ALA A 79 -14.03 -4.05 0.84
N THR A 80 -13.89 -4.26 -0.47
CA THR A 80 -13.37 -5.52 -1.00
C THR A 80 -11.85 -5.57 -0.85
N ALA A 81 -11.32 -6.77 -0.58
CA ALA A 81 -9.88 -6.99 -0.60
C ALA A 81 -9.35 -6.72 -2.02
N PRO A 82 -8.23 -5.99 -2.17
CA PRO A 82 -7.73 -5.64 -3.50
C PRO A 82 -7.15 -6.89 -4.19
N ALA A 83 -7.72 -7.24 -5.34
CA ALA A 83 -7.34 -8.42 -6.11
C ALA A 83 -6.06 -8.23 -6.95
N ALA A 84 -5.65 -6.99 -7.18
CA ALA A 84 -4.50 -6.61 -7.99
C ALA A 84 -3.79 -5.40 -7.37
N PRO A 85 -2.48 -5.22 -7.60
CA PRO A 85 -1.77 -4.06 -7.12
C PRO A 85 -2.29 -2.79 -7.81
N SER A 86 -2.39 -1.70 -7.04
CA SER A 86 -2.73 -0.38 -7.54
C SER A 86 -1.61 0.19 -8.44
N THR A 87 -0.36 -0.15 -8.12
CA THR A 87 0.82 0.20 -8.91
C THR A 87 2.01 -0.70 -8.54
N THR A 88 3.08 -0.62 -9.31
CA THR A 88 4.37 -1.26 -9.03
C THR A 88 5.47 -0.21 -9.00
N LEU A 89 6.21 -0.15 -7.90
CA LEU A 89 7.43 0.65 -7.78
C LEU A 89 8.60 -0.14 -8.34
N VAL A 90 9.38 0.49 -9.23
CA VAL A 90 10.59 -0.09 -9.81
C VAL A 90 11.76 0.81 -9.42
N PHE A 91 12.69 0.28 -8.64
CA PHE A 91 13.89 1.01 -8.22
C PHE A 91 15.03 0.82 -9.23
N ASN A 92 15.82 1.88 -9.44
CA ASN A 92 17.02 1.79 -10.25
C ASN A 92 18.09 0.94 -9.52
N PRO A 93 18.88 0.14 -10.24
CA PRO A 93 19.94 -0.67 -9.62
C PRO A 93 21.21 0.13 -9.28
N THR A 94 21.31 1.41 -9.66
CA THR A 94 22.58 2.17 -9.70
C THR A 94 22.79 3.20 -8.59
N GLU A 95 21.91 3.33 -7.60
CA GLU A 95 22.11 4.31 -6.52
C GLU A 95 22.10 3.62 -5.16
N HIS A 96 23.31 3.36 -4.66
CA HIS A 96 23.64 2.93 -3.31
C HIS A 96 24.27 4.09 -2.54
#